data_AF-A0A0A2VCV2-F1
#
_entry.id   AF-A0A0A2VCV2-F1
#
_cell.length_a   1.000
_cell.length_b   1.000
_cell.length_c   1.000
_cell.angle_alpha   90.00
_cell.angle_beta   90.00
_cell.angle_gamma   90.00
#
_symmetry.space_group_name_H-M   'P 1'
#
loop_
_entity.id
_entity.type
_entity.pdbx_description
1 polymer ?
#
loop_
_entity_poly.entity_id
_entity_poly.type
_entity_poly.pdbx_seq_one_letter_code
_entity_poly.pdbx_strand_id
1 'polypeptide(L)'
;MTSKDGFSWTKADGLRPGIPCIGAIQPSSNIKSTDTEFDVIVVGAGYAGLTAARDTSVAGLRVLLLEARDRIGGRSWSSNIDGYPYEMGG
;
A
#
# COMPACT_ATOMS: atom_id res chain seq x y z
N MET A 1 2.97 11.07 -0.67
CA MET A 1 1.73 10.87 -1.45
C MET A 1 0.56 10.69 -0.49
N THR A 2 -0.67 10.83 -0.95
CA THR A 2 -1.89 10.71 -0.12
C THR A 2 -2.59 9.40 -0.43
N SER A 3 -3.01 8.65 0.59
CA SER A 3 -3.91 7.51 0.44
C SER A 3 -5.35 7.98 0.56
N LYS A 4 -6.29 7.29 -0.09
CA LYS A 4 -7.74 7.44 0.12
C LYS A 4 -8.17 7.02 1.54
N ASP A 5 -7.35 6.24 2.23
CA ASP A 5 -7.61 5.81 3.60
C ASP A 5 -7.28 6.90 4.63
N GLY A 6 -7.83 6.71 5.83
CA GLY A 6 -7.56 7.55 7.00
C GLY A 6 -8.36 8.86 7.01
N PHE A 7 -8.34 9.52 8.16
CA PHE A 7 -9.00 10.80 8.36
C PHE A 7 -8.12 11.69 9.24
N SER A 8 -8.15 12.99 8.99
CA SER A 8 -7.59 14.01 9.88
C SER A 8 -8.67 15.00 10.28
N TRP A 9 -8.58 15.53 11.49
CA TRP A 9 -9.44 16.61 11.95
C TRP A 9 -8.61 17.69 12.62
N THR A 10 -8.87 18.95 12.24
CA THR A 10 -8.38 20.13 12.97
C THR A 10 -9.53 21.08 13.19
N LYS A 11 -9.39 22.00 14.16
CA LYS A 11 -10.39 23.05 14.39
C LYS A 11 -10.60 23.94 13.15
N ALA A 12 -9.56 24.15 12.34
CA ALA A 12 -9.61 25.00 11.17
C ALA A 12 -10.19 24.28 9.93
N ASP A 13 -9.87 23.00 9.77
CA ASP A 13 -10.12 22.25 8.54
C ASP A 13 -11.35 21.33 8.62
N GLY A 14 -11.87 21.07 9.82
CA GLY A 14 -12.89 20.05 10.04
C GLY A 14 -12.37 18.64 9.75
N LEU A 15 -13.29 17.68 9.58
CA LEU A 15 -12.94 16.29 9.26
C LEU A 15 -12.63 16.16 7.77
N ARG A 16 -11.44 15.68 7.42
CA ARG A 16 -11.03 15.41 6.04
C ARG A 16 -10.67 13.93 5.84
N PRO A 17 -11.19 13.27 4.80
CA PRO A 17 -10.73 11.93 4.41
C PRO A 17 -9.40 12.02 3.66
N GLY A 18 -8.63 10.94 3.73
CA GLY A 18 -7.36 10.80 3.02
C GLY A 18 -6.22 11.55 3.69
N ILE A 19 -5.16 10.83 4.01
CA ILE A 19 -3.98 11.39 4.71
C ILE A 19 -2.67 10.96 4.02
N PRO A 20 -1.58 11.70 4.24
CA PRO A 20 -0.28 11.33 3.69
C PRO A 20 0.11 9.90 4.08
N CYS A 21 0.60 9.11 3.16
CA CYS A 21 1.03 7.74 3.42
C CYS A 21 2.30 7.45 2.62
N ILE A 22 3.36 6.99 3.29
CA ILE A 22 4.56 6.51 2.60
C ILE A 22 4.29 5.19 1.85
N GLY A 23 3.34 4.40 2.32
CA GLY A 23 2.92 3.16 1.67
C GLY A 23 2.07 3.36 0.42
N ALA A 24 1.63 4.58 0.09
CA ALA A 24 0.90 4.85 -1.14
C ALA A 24 1.79 4.60 -2.36
N ILE A 25 1.28 3.86 -3.35
CA ILE A 25 2.05 3.42 -4.53
C ILE A 25 1.60 4.18 -5.77
N GLN A 26 2.56 4.85 -6.42
CA GLN A 26 2.36 5.54 -7.69
C GLN A 26 3.59 5.33 -8.61
N PRO A 27 3.40 4.96 -9.89
CA PRO A 27 2.13 4.60 -10.52
C PRO A 27 1.49 3.34 -9.88
N SER A 28 0.16 3.25 -9.90
CA SER A 28 -0.59 2.14 -9.25
C SER A 28 -0.38 0.77 -9.89
N SER A 29 0.23 0.72 -11.08
CA SER A 29 0.64 -0.50 -11.76
C SER A 29 1.90 -0.23 -12.58
N ASN A 30 2.77 -1.23 -12.66
CA ASN A 30 3.91 -1.28 -13.58
C ASN A 30 3.73 -2.35 -14.68
N ILE A 31 2.57 -3.00 -14.73
CA ILE A 31 2.24 -4.02 -15.73
C ILE A 31 1.87 -3.32 -17.04
N LYS A 32 2.51 -3.74 -18.13
CA LYS A 32 2.30 -3.15 -19.46
C LYS A 32 1.32 -3.94 -20.34
N SER A 33 1.14 -5.24 -20.07
CA SER A 33 0.26 -6.12 -20.84
C SER A 33 -0.43 -7.12 -19.91
N THR A 34 -1.71 -7.39 -20.19
CA THR A 34 -2.52 -8.41 -19.52
C THR A 34 -2.15 -9.84 -19.92
N ASP A 35 -1.39 -10.02 -20.99
CA ASP A 35 -0.97 -11.33 -21.49
C ASP A 35 0.35 -11.82 -20.84
N THR A 36 0.77 -11.15 -19.77
CA THR A 36 1.99 -11.53 -19.03
C THR A 36 1.70 -12.75 -18.17
N GLU A 37 2.41 -13.85 -18.40
CA GLU A 37 2.38 -15.02 -17.51
C GLU A 37 3.16 -14.76 -16.22
N PHE A 38 2.60 -15.19 -15.10
CA PHE A 38 3.22 -15.11 -13.77
C PHE A 38 3.28 -16.50 -13.15
N ASP A 39 4.35 -16.76 -12.43
CA ASP A 39 4.54 -18.03 -11.73
C ASP A 39 3.74 -18.04 -10.41
N VAL A 40 3.57 -16.85 -9.80
CA VAL A 40 2.83 -16.66 -8.54
C VAL A 40 1.99 -15.38 -8.60
N ILE A 41 0.74 -15.46 -8.13
CA ILE A 41 -0.10 -14.30 -7.87
C ILE A 41 -0.35 -14.20 -6.37
N VAL A 42 0.01 -13.06 -5.77
CA VAL A 42 -0.28 -12.72 -4.38
C VAL A 42 -1.40 -11.69 -4.35
N VAL A 43 -2.46 -11.96 -3.58
CA VAL A 43 -3.60 -11.06 -3.42
C VAL A 43 -3.56 -10.45 -2.01
N GLY A 44 -3.36 -9.14 -1.96
CA GLY A 44 -3.22 -8.31 -0.76
C GLY A 44 -1.76 -7.93 -0.48
N ALA A 45 -1.48 -6.64 -0.37
CA ALA A 45 -0.19 -6.05 -0.03
C ALA A 45 -0.09 -5.63 1.45
N GLY A 46 -0.74 -6.37 2.36
CA GLY A 46 -0.42 -6.35 3.79
C GLY A 46 0.88 -7.11 4.09
N TYR A 47 1.36 -7.08 5.34
CA TYR A 47 2.64 -7.73 5.69
C TYR A 47 2.78 -9.19 5.28
N ALA A 48 1.69 -9.98 5.35
CA ALA A 48 1.70 -11.37 4.90
C ALA A 48 1.97 -11.48 3.39
N GLY A 49 1.23 -10.73 2.56
CA GLY A 49 1.42 -10.75 1.12
C GLY A 49 2.72 -10.08 0.66
N LEU A 50 3.16 -9.01 1.34
CA LEU A 50 4.47 -8.41 1.10
C LEU A 50 5.60 -9.40 1.37
N THR A 51 5.49 -10.18 2.45
CA THR A 51 6.48 -11.22 2.76
C THR A 51 6.46 -12.33 1.71
N ALA A 52 5.28 -12.86 1.35
CA ALA A 52 5.15 -13.87 0.31
C ALA A 52 5.70 -13.40 -1.04
N ALA A 53 5.36 -12.19 -1.47
CA ALA A 53 5.84 -11.61 -2.72
C ALA A 53 7.36 -11.38 -2.71
N ARG A 54 7.91 -10.88 -1.60
CA ARG A 54 9.36 -10.68 -1.42
C ARG A 54 10.10 -12.01 -1.47
N ASP A 55 9.65 -13.03 -0.74
CA ASP A 55 10.34 -14.32 -0.68
C ASP A 55 10.29 -15.06 -2.02
N THR A 56 9.13 -15.08 -2.68
CA THR A 56 8.97 -15.74 -4.00
C THR A 56 9.71 -15.01 -5.12
N SER A 57 9.74 -13.67 -5.11
CA SER A 57 10.52 -12.90 -6.08
C SER A 57 12.03 -13.08 -5.89
N VAL A 58 12.52 -13.10 -4.64
CA VAL A 58 13.93 -13.40 -4.33
C VAL A 58 14.31 -14.82 -4.75
N ALA A 59 13.37 -15.76 -4.71
CA ALA A 59 13.56 -17.12 -5.24
C ALA A 59 13.58 -17.19 -6.79
N GLY A 60 13.45 -16.06 -7.49
CA GLY A 60 13.53 -15.96 -8.95
C GLY A 60 12.22 -16.17 -9.70
N LEU A 61 11.08 -16.24 -8.99
CA LEU A 61 9.75 -16.39 -9.60
C LEU A 61 9.23 -15.04 -10.11
N ARG A 62 8.49 -15.05 -11.21
CA ARG A 62 7.74 -13.89 -11.71
C ARG A 62 6.47 -13.74 -10.89
N VAL A 63 6.44 -12.73 -10.03
CA VAL A 63 5.34 -12.50 -9.08
C VAL A 63 4.47 -11.33 -9.52
N LEU A 64 3.15 -11.54 -9.51
CA LEU A 64 2.15 -10.49 -9.59
C LEU A 64 1.56 -10.24 -8.20
N LEU A 65 1.65 -9.01 -7.69
CA LEU A 65 1.00 -8.58 -6.45
C LEU A 65 -0.20 -7.69 -6.77
N LEU A 66 -1.40 -8.13 -6.37
CA LEU A 66 -2.64 -7.38 -6.52
C LEU A 66 -3.10 -6.83 -5.17
N GLU A 67 -3.38 -5.54 -5.07
CA GLU A 67 -3.89 -4.89 -3.86
C GLU A 67 -5.13 -4.07 -4.21
N ALA A 68 -6.14 -4.11 -3.32
CA ALA A 68 -7.39 -3.39 -3.50
C ALA A 68 -7.25 -1.89 -3.20
N ARG A 69 -6.34 -1.53 -2.30
CA ARG A 69 -6.05 -0.17 -1.85
C ARG A 69 -5.02 0.50 -2.75
N ASP A 70 -4.86 1.81 -2.57
CA ASP A 70 -3.81 2.61 -3.22
C ASP A 70 -2.46 2.58 -2.48
N ARG A 71 -2.35 1.73 -1.44
CA ARG A 71 -1.18 1.63 -0.57
C ARG A 71 -0.91 0.21 -0.10
N ILE A 72 0.33 -0.03 0.29
CA ILE A 72 0.76 -1.25 0.99
C ILE A 72 0.53 -1.16 2.50
N GLY A 73 0.86 -2.23 3.23
CA GLY A 73 0.80 -2.34 4.69
C GLY A 73 -0.52 -2.93 5.20
N GLY A 74 -1.62 -2.78 4.45
CA GLY A 74 -2.91 -3.36 4.80
C GLY A 74 -3.45 -2.77 6.10
N ARG A 75 -3.51 -3.60 7.16
CA ARG A 75 -4.03 -3.23 8.49
C ARG A 75 -3.02 -2.49 9.37
N SER A 76 -1.78 -2.33 8.93
CA SER A 76 -0.75 -1.57 9.64
C SER A 76 -0.09 -0.61 8.65
N TRP A 77 -0.10 0.67 8.99
CA TRP A 77 0.47 1.77 8.20
C TRP A 77 0.44 3.04 9.02
N SER A 78 1.33 3.98 8.69
CA SER A 78 1.43 5.27 9.35
C SER A 78 1.26 6.44 8.38
N SER A 79 0.84 7.56 8.95
CA SER A 79 0.74 8.85 8.28
C SER A 79 1.65 9.87 8.96
N ASN A 80 2.59 10.44 8.21
CA ASN A 80 3.44 11.50 8.73
C ASN A 80 2.72 12.85 8.54
N ILE A 81 2.27 13.44 9.64
CA ILE A 81 1.57 14.74 9.68
C ILE A 81 2.36 15.63 10.63
N ASP A 82 2.80 16.78 10.14
CA ASP A 82 3.61 17.76 10.89
C ASP A 82 4.87 17.15 11.54
N GLY A 83 5.48 16.17 10.88
CA GLY A 83 6.71 15.51 11.32
C GLY A 83 6.49 14.38 12.33
N TYR A 84 5.25 14.10 12.72
CA TYR A 84 4.92 12.99 13.60
C TYR A 84 4.26 11.82 12.84
N PRO A 85 4.77 10.58 13.00
CA PRO A 85 4.14 9.40 12.42
C PRO A 85 2.97 8.94 13.28
N TYR A 86 1.75 9.16 12.79
CA TYR A 86 0.52 8.64 13.39
C TYR A 86 0.27 7.22 12.90
N GLU A 87 0.21 6.26 13.81
CA GLU A 87 -0.14 4.87 13.49
C GLU A 87 -1.64 4.73 13.29
N MET A 88 -2.04 4.16 12.15
CA MET A 88 -3.44 4.03 11.75
C MET A 88 -4.00 2.62 12.03
N GLY A 89 -3.16 1.74 12.59
CA GLY A 89 -3.45 0.34 12.82
C GLY A 89 -2.37 -0.33 13.66
N GLY A 90 -2.01 -1.57 13.30
CA GLY A 90 -1.00 -2.36 14.02
C GLY A 90 0.40 -1.78 13.97
#